data_AF-A0A962BW13-F1
#
_entry.id   AF-A0A962BW13-F1
#
_cell.length_a   1.000
_cell.length_b   1.000
_cell.length_c   1.000
_cell.angle_alpha   90.00
_cell.angle_beta   90.00
_cell.angle_gamma   90.00
#
_symmetry.space_group_name_H-M   'P 1'
#
loop_
_entity.id
_entity.type
_entity.pdbx_description
1 polymer ?
#
loop_
_entity_poly.entity_id
_entity_poly.type
_entity_poly.pdbx_seq_one_letter_code
_entity_poly.pdbx_strand_id
1 'polypeptide(L)' 'QLTPDVVSAWPETTEARMDGERLWISTDAAEALVRRLLDADATLSSLEVQQAGLADAFTELTAGAKAGQPSDHKEAA' A
#
# COMPACT_ATOMS: atom_id res chain seq x y z
N GLN A 1 -16.91 12.68 -4.78
CA GLN A 1 -15.50 13.04 -4.54
C GLN A 1 -15.27 13.18 -3.05
N LEU A 2 -14.68 12.13 -2.47
CA LEU A 2 -14.34 12.09 -1.05
C LEU A 2 -13.11 12.96 -0.78
N THR A 3 -13.18 13.78 0.28
CA THR A 3 -12.06 14.60 0.74
C THR A 3 -11.45 14.00 2.03
N PRO A 4 -10.17 14.27 2.33
CA PRO A 4 -9.54 13.81 3.56
C PRO A 4 -10.30 14.24 4.82
N ASP A 5 -10.82 15.47 4.85
CA ASP A 5 -11.56 16.00 6.00
C ASP A 5 -12.83 15.20 6.29
N VAL A 6 -13.56 14.81 5.25
CA VAL A 6 -14.78 14.00 5.38
C VAL A 6 -14.46 12.61 5.89
N VAL A 7 -13.42 11.97 5.34
CA VAL A 7 -13.02 10.61 5.72
C VAL A 7 -12.39 10.57 7.11
N SER A 8 -11.65 11.60 7.50
CA SER A 8 -11.06 11.73 8.85
C SER A 8 -12.11 11.86 9.96
N ALA A 9 -13.33 12.27 9.62
CA ALA A 9 -14.43 12.35 10.57
C ALA A 9 -15.09 10.98 10.84
N TRP A 10 -14.70 9.92 10.14
CA TRP A 10 -15.29 8.60 10.30
C TRP A 10 -14.59 7.82 11.43
N PRO A 11 -15.36 7.09 12.26
CA PRO A 11 -14.81 6.34 13.40
C PRO A 11 -13.88 5.21 12.99
N GLU A 12 -14.00 4.70 11.76
CA GLU A 12 -13.12 3.66 11.23
C GLU A 12 -11.77 4.21 10.77
N THR A 13 -11.61 5.53 10.64
CA THR A 13 -10.40 6.16 10.09
C THR A 13 -9.40 6.51 11.18
N THR A 14 -8.18 6.00 11.07
CA THR A 14 -7.05 6.37 11.92
C THR A 14 -6.33 7.61 11.40
N GLU A 15 -6.17 7.70 10.08
CA GLU A 15 -5.57 8.85 9.39
C GLU A 15 -6.13 8.93 7.97
N ALA A 16 -6.37 10.13 7.46
CA ALA A 16 -6.60 10.35 6.03
C ALA A 16 -5.81 11.56 5.53
N ARG A 17 -5.17 11.41 4.37
CA ARG A 17 -4.34 12.45 3.75
C ARG A 17 -4.35 12.36 2.24
N MET A 18 -4.12 13.49 1.58
CA MET A 18 -3.80 13.47 0.15
C MET A 18 -2.30 13.21 -0.05
N ASP A 19 -2.00 12.32 -0.99
CA ASP A 19 -0.67 12.13 -1.56
C ASP A 19 -0.78 12.35 -3.07
N GLY A 20 -0.38 13.55 -3.50
CA GLY A 20 -0.68 14.03 -4.85
C GLY A 20 -2.18 14.06 -5.13
N GLU A 21 -2.62 13.30 -6.12
CA GLU A 21 -4.04 13.19 -6.51
C GLU A 21 -4.78 12.02 -5.84
N ARG A 22 -4.09 11.22 -5.02
CA ARG A 22 -4.68 10.04 -4.37
C ARG A 22 -4.96 10.31 -2.90
N LEU A 23 -6.13 9.86 -2.45
CA LEU A 23 -6.50 9.85 -1.04
C LEU A 23 -5.97 8.56 -0.39
N TRP A 24 -5.11 8.73 0.62
CA TRP A 24 -4.59 7.65 1.44
C TRP A 24 -5.31 7.63 2.79
N ILE A 25 -5.69 6.44 3.23
CA ILE A 25 -6.45 6.24 4.47
C ILE A 25 -5.85 5.07 5.24
N SER A 26 -5.50 5.30 6.50
CA SER A 26 -5.06 4.28 7.45
C SER A 26 -6.22 3.90 8.36
N THR A 27 -6.41 2.61 8.59
CA THR A 27 -7.53 2.07 9.39
C THR A 27 -7.19 0.71 9.98
N ASP A 28 -7.68 0.43 11.18
CA ASP A 28 -7.68 -0.91 11.79
C ASP A 28 -8.93 -1.73 11.39
N ALA A 29 -9.90 -1.12 10.71
CA ALA A 29 -11.20 -1.68 10.34
C ALA A 29 -11.44 -1.59 8.82
N ALA A 30 -10.49 -2.09 8.03
CA ALA A 30 -10.46 -1.96 6.57
C ALA A 30 -11.80 -2.33 5.88
N GLU A 31 -12.41 -3.46 6.24
CA GLU A 31 -13.64 -3.90 5.58
C GLU A 31 -14.84 -3.01 5.88
N ALA A 32 -14.93 -2.44 7.10
CA ALA A 32 -15.98 -1.50 7.46
C ALA A 32 -15.80 -0.19 6.70
N LEU A 33 -14.56 0.30 6.63
CA LEU A 33 -14.20 1.50 5.88
C LEU A 33 -14.51 1.35 4.38
N VAL A 34 -14.15 0.22 3.75
CA VAL A 34 -14.41 -0.02 2.33
C VAL A 34 -15.91 0.00 2.00
N ARG A 35 -16.74 -0.65 2.83
CA ARG A 35 -18.20 -0.62 2.64
C ARG A 35 -18.73 0.81 2.71
N ARG A 36 -18.25 1.60 3.67
CA ARG A 36 -18.62 3.00 3.83
C ARG A 36 -18.13 3.89 2.68
N LEU A 37 -16.91 3.66 2.18
CA LEU A 37 -16.37 4.38 1.02
C LEU A 37 -17.25 4.16 -0.21
N LEU A 38 -17.62 2.91 -0.50
CA LEU A 38 -18.46 2.56 -1.64
C LEU A 38 -19.90 3.07 -1.51
N ASP A 39 -20.43 3.13 -0.29
CA ASP A 39 -21.76 3.71 -0.02
C ASP A 39 -21.75 5.24 -0.19
N ALA A 40 -20.71 5.91 0.32
CA ALA A 40 -20.56 7.36 0.24
C ALA A 40 -20.21 7.87 -1.18
N ASP A 41 -19.51 7.06 -1.97
CA ASP A 41 -19.16 7.38 -3.36
C ASP A 41 -19.18 6.12 -4.23
N ALA A 42 -20.35 5.83 -4.80
CA ALA A 42 -20.56 4.69 -5.69
C ALA A 42 -19.75 4.78 -7.01
N THR A 43 -19.14 5.94 -7.31
CA THR A 43 -18.33 6.15 -8.51
C THR A 43 -16.85 5.90 -8.28
N LEU A 44 -16.45 5.49 -7.07
CA LEU A 44 -15.07 5.14 -6.75
C LEU A 44 -14.53 4.07 -7.70
N SER A 45 -13.31 4.31 -8.17
CA SER A 45 -12.59 3.44 -9.09
C SER A 45 -11.15 3.24 -8.61
N SER A 46 -10.55 2.10 -8.95
CA SER A 46 -9.15 1.78 -8.61
C SER A 46 -8.86 1.84 -7.10
N LEU A 47 -9.82 1.42 -6.27
CA LEU A 47 -9.63 1.25 -4.83
C LEU A 47 -8.64 0.11 -4.56
N GLU A 48 -7.63 0.40 -3.74
CA GLU A 48 -6.61 -0.56 -3.34
C GLU A 48 -6.59 -0.66 -1.81
N VAL A 49 -6.58 -1.88 -1.29
CA VAL A 49 -6.50 -2.15 0.15
C VAL A 49 -5.22 -2.93 0.38
N GLN A 50 -4.28 -2.30 1.08
CA GLN A 50 -3.02 -2.93 1.46
C GLN A 50 -3.04 -3.22 2.97
N GLN A 51 -2.61 -4.43 3.35
CA GLN A 51 -2.30 -4.65 4.76
C GLN A 51 -0.98 -3.94 5.07
N ALA A 52 -0.90 -3.25 6.22
CA ALA A 52 0.35 -2.73 6.76
C ALA A 52 1.25 -3.91 7.21
N GLY A 53 1.77 -4.65 6.23
CA GLY A 53 2.53 -5.85 6.43
C GLY A 53 4.01 -5.58 6.20
N LEU A 54 4.83 -5.86 7.21
CA LEU A 54 6.28 -6.04 7.10
C LEU A 54 6.68 -7.05 5.99
N ALA A 55 5.73 -7.79 5.43
CA ALA A 55 5.92 -8.81 4.41
C ALA A 55 6.53 -8.27 3.10
N ASP A 56 6.18 -7.05 2.68
CA ASP A 56 6.78 -6.44 1.48
C ASP A 56 8.19 -5.90 1.77
N ALA A 57 8.40 -5.28 2.94
CA ALA A 57 9.72 -4.83 3.37
C ALA A 57 10.71 -6.01 3.57
N PHE A 58 10.23 -7.17 4.02
CA PHE A 58 11.06 -8.37 4.24
C PHE A 58 11.45 -9.07 2.92
N THR A 59 10.54 -9.08 1.94
CA THR A 59 10.80 -9.64 0.60
C THR A 59 11.82 -8.78 -0.16
N GLU A 60 11.71 -7.45 -0.09
CA GLU A 60 12.71 -6.54 -0.69
C GLU A 60 14.08 -6.65 -0.01
N LEU A 61 14.14 -6.82 1.32
CA LEU A 61 15.42 -6.96 2.04
C LEU A 61 16.22 -8.23 1.68
N THR A 62 15.54 -9.30 1.23
CA THR A 62 16.16 -10.61 1.00
C THR A 62 16.43 -10.92 -0.48
N ALA A 63 15.81 -10.18 -1.41
CA ALA A 63 16.03 -10.32 -2.85
C ALA A 63 17.48 -10.01 -3.29
N GLY A 64 18.21 -9.19 -2.54
CA GLY A 64 19.63 -8.88 -2.80
C GLY A 64 20.63 -9.99 -2.44
N ALA A 65 20.20 -11.04 -1.73
CA ALA A 65 21.11 -12.07 -1.21
C ALA A 65 21.24 -13.32 -2.11
N LYS A 66 20.46 -13.43 -3.20
CA LYS A 66 20.43 -14.64 -4.04
C LYS A 66 20.67 -14.35 -5.53
N ALA A 67 21.80 -13.72 -5.82
CA ALA A 67 22.40 -13.71 -7.16
C ALA A 67 23.88 -14.11 -7.08
N GLY A 68 24.13 -15.36 -6.67
CA GLY A 68 25.43 -16.01 -6.81
C GLY A 68 25.37 -17.03 -7.93
N GLN A 69 25.84 -16.66 -9.12
CA GLN A 69 26.24 -17.59 -10.20
C GLN A 69 27.32 -16.94 -11.06
N PRO A 70 28.17 -17.74 -11.72
CA PRO A 70 29.59 -17.80 -11.48
C PRO A 70 30.34 -16.99 -12.54
N SER A 71 31.23 -16.10 -12.10
CA SER A 71 32.10 -15.40 -13.03
C SER A 71 33.28 -16.30 -13.38
N ASP A 72 33.23 -16.87 -14.59
CA ASP A 72 34.36 -17.36 -15.36
C ASP A 72 35.59 -16.44 -15.18
N HIS A 73 36.69 -16.98 -14.63
CA HIS A 73 37.99 -16.36 -14.76
C HIS A 73 38.81 -17.09 -15.82
N LYS A 74 38.88 -16.45 -16.98
CA LYS A 74 39.85 -16.70 -18.04
C LYS A 74 41.21 -16.18 -17.55
N GLU A 75 42.12 -17.06 -17.16
CA GLU A 75 43.54 -16.73 -16.99
C GLU A 75 44.36 -17.28 -18.15
N ALA A 76 45.19 -16.39 -18.71
CA ALA A 76 46.06 -16.62 -19.84
C ALA A 76 47.41 -17.18 -19.40
N ALA A 77 47.97 -18.09 -20.21
CA ALA A 77 49.40 -18.40 -20.29
C ALA A 77 49.73 -18.84 -21.72
#